data_AF-A0A5B0DEV3-F1
#
_entry.id   AF-A0A5B0DEV3-F1
#
_cell.length_a   1.000
_cell.length_b   1.000
_cell.length_c   1.000
_cell.angle_alpha   90.00
_cell.angle_beta   90.00
_cell.angle_gamma   90.00
#
_symmetry.space_group_name_H-M   'P 1'
#
loop_
_entity.id
_entity.type
_entity.pdbx_description
1 polymer ?
#
loop_
_entity_poly.entity_id
_entity_poly.type
_entity_poly.pdbx_seq_one_letter_code
_entity_poly.pdbx_strand_id
1 'polypeptide(L)'
;MNKFIKPISVSLILMMMFSITTSAYAFNDDYESNEDHVIGQKIFDDSWKSDLEFYIPRDIPQELLDPNYYSEDEIIYIPEEYLDPNHPDTLYTTYDAYGNSNGERIQVRAIAAAAGVYLIPGIGQIAITATGAVIVGGLAIKGGSYLYNKISAYFSEKTAKKAAEEIPKSVKSSDMKVDLSKFKDKNGNTPAEKSSGTFTSGKWVITKDISGHIGYNGNKKAWKIGNPARKASLDKSGNIIDK
;
A
#
# COMPACT_ATOMS: atom_id res chain seq x y z
N MET A 1 -27.24 52.45 -14.17
CA MET A 1 -28.06 51.75 -13.15
C MET A 1 -28.23 50.32 -13.62
N ASN A 2 -27.47 49.40 -13.03
CA ASN A 2 -27.95 48.33 -12.14
C ASN A 2 -28.67 47.20 -12.90
N LYS A 3 -28.40 45.91 -12.70
CA LYS A 3 -27.35 45.12 -12.04
C LYS A 3 -27.91 43.68 -12.11
N PHE A 4 -27.03 42.68 -12.29
CA PHE A 4 -27.20 41.28 -11.86
C PHE A 4 -28.48 40.51 -12.24
N ILE A 5 -28.33 39.59 -13.20
CA ILE A 5 -29.15 38.36 -13.25
C ILE A 5 -28.35 37.27 -12.51
N LYS A 6 -28.85 36.83 -11.35
CA LYS A 6 -28.41 35.61 -10.66
C LYS A 6 -29.35 34.47 -11.06
N PRO A 7 -28.85 33.31 -11.51
CA PRO A 7 -29.53 32.05 -11.28
C PRO A 7 -29.07 31.44 -9.96
N ILE A 8 -30.06 31.14 -9.13
CA ILE A 8 -29.98 30.45 -7.85
C ILE A 8 -29.80 28.95 -8.12
N SER A 9 -28.81 28.36 -7.43
CA SER A 9 -28.80 27.00 -6.85
C SER A 9 -29.04 25.79 -7.76
N VAL A 10 -27.97 25.00 -7.98
CA VAL A 10 -27.88 23.62 -7.43
C VAL A 10 -26.38 23.35 -7.20
N SER A 11 -25.92 23.65 -5.99
CA SER A 11 -24.60 23.20 -5.51
C SER A 11 -24.86 21.99 -4.61
N LEU A 12 -24.77 20.79 -5.18
CA LEU A 12 -24.80 19.55 -4.40
C LEU A 12 -23.38 19.31 -3.86
N ILE A 13 -23.06 20.04 -2.79
CA ILE A 13 -21.86 19.80 -1.99
C ILE A 13 -22.15 18.54 -1.18
N LEU A 14 -21.58 17.42 -1.61
CA LEU A 14 -21.53 16.18 -0.83
C LEU A 14 -20.50 16.37 0.29
N MET A 15 -20.93 16.98 1.38
CA MET A 15 -20.18 17.09 2.63
C MET A 15 -20.32 15.76 3.38
N MET A 16 -19.50 14.76 3.05
CA MET A 16 -19.32 13.61 3.94
C MET A 16 -18.34 14.02 5.05
N MET A 17 -18.92 14.60 6.11
CA MET A 17 -18.32 14.58 7.44
C MET A 17 -18.17 13.12 7.86
N PHE A 18 -16.95 12.60 7.83
CA PHE A 18 -16.61 11.45 8.66
C PHE A 18 -16.59 11.94 10.11
N SER A 19 -17.76 11.92 10.76
CA SER A 19 -17.84 11.88 12.22
C SER A 19 -17.31 10.51 12.64
N ILE A 20 -16.00 10.42 12.89
CA ILE A 20 -15.46 9.32 13.67
C ILE A 20 -15.91 9.60 15.10
N THR A 21 -17.03 9.01 15.52
CA THR A 21 -17.38 8.97 16.93
C THR A 21 -16.32 8.12 17.61
N THR A 22 -15.40 8.78 18.31
CA THR A 22 -14.52 8.16 19.29
C THR A 22 -15.41 7.54 20.37
N SER A 23 -15.48 6.21 20.45
CA SER A 23 -15.90 5.56 21.68
C SER A 23 -14.78 5.79 22.70
N ALA A 24 -15.03 6.73 23.61
CA ALA A 24 -14.25 6.92 24.81
C ALA A 24 -14.36 5.63 25.65
N TYR A 25 -13.25 4.90 25.81
CA TYR A 25 -13.09 4.03 26.96
C TYR A 25 -12.83 4.95 28.16
N ALA A 26 -13.91 5.32 28.84
CA ALA A 26 -13.85 5.93 30.16
C ALA A 26 -13.41 4.85 31.15
N PHE A 27 -12.25 5.07 31.77
CA PHE A 27 -11.82 4.36 32.96
C PHE A 27 -12.64 4.96 34.12
N ASN A 28 -13.62 4.22 34.62
CA ASN A 28 -14.26 4.53 35.90
C ASN A 28 -13.56 3.69 36.97
N ASP A 29 -12.60 4.30 37.65
CA ASP A 29 -12.31 3.96 39.04
C ASP A 29 -13.44 4.57 39.88
N ASP A 30 -14.07 3.75 40.73
CA ASP A 30 -14.30 4.01 42.15
C ASP A 30 -15.40 3.08 42.71
N TYR A 31 -15.13 2.56 43.92
CA TYR A 31 -15.99 1.86 44.90
C TYR A 31 -16.00 0.30 45.00
N GLU A 32 -14.89 -0.23 45.53
CA GLU A 32 -14.70 -0.87 46.87
C GLU A 32 -15.50 -2.11 47.39
N SER A 33 -14.71 -3.02 47.99
CA SER A 33 -14.98 -4.20 48.87
C SER A 33 -15.23 -5.55 48.14
N ASN A 34 -14.57 -6.68 48.42
CA ASN A 34 -13.62 -7.12 49.46
C ASN A 34 -12.71 -8.26 48.92
N GLU A 35 -11.57 -8.41 49.59
CA GLU A 35 -10.52 -9.44 49.56
C GLU A 35 -10.89 -10.86 49.05
N ASP A 36 -10.09 -11.43 48.13
CA ASP A 36 -9.07 -12.45 48.46
C ASP A 36 -8.46 -13.16 47.22
N HIS A 37 -7.18 -13.49 47.36
CA HIS A 37 -6.37 -14.48 46.61
C HIS A 37 -5.71 -14.12 45.26
N VAL A 38 -4.41 -13.84 45.42
CA VAL A 38 -3.31 -13.89 44.45
C VAL A 38 -3.32 -15.18 43.61
N ILE A 39 -3.46 -15.06 42.29
CA ILE A 39 -3.00 -16.07 41.31
C ILE A 39 -2.37 -15.34 40.13
N GLY A 40 -1.26 -14.66 40.41
CA GLY A 40 -0.28 -14.32 39.39
C GLY A 40 0.77 -15.40 39.36
N GLN A 41 1.07 -15.89 38.17
CA GLN A 41 2.20 -16.78 37.86
C GLN A 41 1.97 -18.28 38.15
N LYS A 42 2.23 -19.07 37.09
CA LYS A 42 2.55 -20.51 37.03
C LYS A 42 1.43 -21.45 36.59
N ILE A 43 1.87 -22.46 35.83
CA ILE A 43 1.18 -23.62 35.22
C ILE A 43 0.70 -23.29 33.79
N PHE A 44 1.37 -23.70 32.71
CA PHE A 44 1.81 -25.07 32.39
C PHE A 44 3.21 -25.14 31.79
N ASP A 45 3.94 -26.11 32.33
CA ASP A 45 5.20 -26.67 31.87
C ASP A 45 4.95 -27.64 30.70
N ASP A 46 5.91 -27.66 29.78
CA ASP A 46 6.37 -28.79 28.96
C ASP A 46 5.36 -29.79 28.37
N SER A 47 5.16 -29.73 27.05
CA SER A 47 5.34 -30.90 26.16
C SER A 47 5.20 -30.48 24.69
N TRP A 48 6.06 -31.06 23.83
CA TRP A 48 6.10 -30.93 22.37
C TRP A 48 6.94 -29.78 21.79
N LYS A 49 8.25 -29.90 22.00
CA LYS A 49 9.24 -29.60 20.95
C LYS A 49 9.03 -30.59 19.80
N SER A 50 8.63 -30.10 18.62
CA SER A 50 9.16 -30.53 17.32
C SER A 50 8.41 -29.86 16.16
N ASP A 51 9.16 -29.02 15.45
CA ASP A 51 9.15 -28.87 13.98
C ASP A 51 8.02 -28.07 13.34
N LEU A 52 8.08 -26.73 13.47
CA LEU A 52 8.12 -25.75 12.38
C LEU A 52 8.00 -24.32 12.97
N GLU A 53 9.13 -23.75 13.38
CA GLU A 53 9.21 -22.36 13.87
C GLU A 53 9.09 -21.36 12.70
N PHE A 54 7.90 -20.80 12.49
CA PHE A 54 7.73 -19.59 11.68
C PHE A 54 7.81 -18.34 12.59
N TYR A 55 8.82 -17.51 12.32
CA TYR A 55 9.15 -16.32 13.12
C TYR A 55 8.18 -15.17 12.86
N ILE A 56 7.23 -14.94 13.77
CA ILE A 56 6.59 -13.63 13.94
C ILE A 56 7.41 -12.93 15.04
N PRO A 57 8.04 -11.77 14.77
CA PRO A 57 8.71 -11.01 15.83
C PRO A 57 7.67 -10.72 16.91
N ARG A 58 7.88 -11.23 18.13
CA ARG A 58 6.89 -11.12 19.22
C ARG A 58 6.59 -9.67 19.60
N ASP A 59 7.39 -8.72 19.15
CA ASP A 59 7.17 -7.28 19.30
C ASP A 59 7.62 -6.55 18.01
N ILE A 60 6.69 -6.06 17.20
CA ILE A 60 7.01 -5.10 16.14
C ILE A 60 7.33 -3.77 16.85
N PRO A 61 8.53 -3.18 16.64
CA PRO A 61 8.86 -1.91 17.29
C PRO A 61 7.83 -0.83 16.95
N GLN A 62 7.34 -0.10 17.97
CA GLN A 62 6.28 0.90 17.82
C GLN A 62 6.64 2.00 16.82
N GLU A 63 7.93 2.34 16.71
CA GLU A 63 8.44 3.29 15.72
C GLU A 63 8.12 2.89 14.28
N LEU A 64 8.06 1.58 13.98
CA LEU A 64 7.72 1.09 12.63
C LEU A 64 6.22 1.18 12.32
N LEU A 65 5.41 1.43 13.35
CA LEU A 65 3.96 1.54 13.30
C LEU A 65 3.48 3.00 13.34
N ASP A 66 4.39 3.97 13.52
CA ASP A 66 4.06 5.39 13.57
C ASP A 66 3.42 5.83 12.24
N PRO A 67 2.14 6.22 12.21
CA PRO A 67 1.46 6.62 10.98
C PRO A 67 2.03 7.89 10.34
N ASN A 68 2.85 8.66 11.06
CA ASN A 68 3.46 9.89 10.57
C ASN A 68 4.94 9.73 10.19
N TYR A 69 5.41 8.48 10.03
CA TYR A 69 6.79 8.21 9.65
C TYR A 69 7.14 8.83 8.29
N TYR A 70 6.19 8.81 7.35
CA TYR A 70 6.33 9.42 6.02
C TYR A 70 5.38 10.61 5.84
N SER A 71 5.79 11.60 5.04
CA SER A 71 4.87 12.63 4.54
C SER A 71 3.90 12.05 3.52
N GLU A 72 2.76 12.69 3.29
CA GLU A 72 1.72 12.20 2.37
C GLU A 72 2.23 11.93 0.93
N ASP A 73 3.18 12.73 0.43
CA ASP A 73 3.79 12.54 -0.88
C ASP A 73 4.79 11.37 -0.92
N GLU A 74 5.24 10.90 0.24
CA GLU A 74 6.12 9.75 0.40
C GLU A 74 5.35 8.45 0.69
N ILE A 75 4.03 8.51 0.90
CA ILE A 75 3.23 7.29 1.10
C ILE A 75 3.09 6.54 -0.23
N ILE A 76 3.51 5.29 -0.23
CA ILE A 76 3.32 4.35 -1.34
C ILE A 76 2.05 3.57 -1.04
N TYR A 77 1.11 3.56 -1.98
CA TYR A 77 -0.14 2.83 -1.85
C TYR A 77 -0.02 1.42 -2.43
N ILE A 78 -0.72 0.47 -1.79
CA ILE A 78 -0.86 -0.89 -2.31
C ILE A 78 -1.61 -0.80 -3.66
N PRO A 79 -1.07 -1.40 -4.74
CA PRO A 79 -1.77 -1.44 -6.02
C PRO A 79 -3.12 -2.12 -5.91
N GLU A 80 -4.14 -1.56 -6.56
CA GLU A 80 -5.53 -2.04 -6.47
C GLU A 80 -5.70 -3.52 -6.86
N GLU A 81 -4.83 -4.05 -7.74
CA GLU A 81 -4.87 -5.47 -8.12
C GLU A 81 -4.65 -6.43 -6.94
N TYR A 82 -3.99 -6.00 -5.87
CA TYR A 82 -3.81 -6.78 -4.64
C TYR A 82 -4.99 -6.69 -3.67
N LEU A 83 -5.98 -5.85 -3.98
CA LEU A 83 -7.27 -5.75 -3.26
C LEU A 83 -8.33 -6.70 -3.84
N ASP A 84 -8.00 -7.42 -4.92
CA ASP A 84 -8.88 -8.44 -5.52
C ASP A 84 -8.70 -9.80 -4.81
N PRO A 85 -9.78 -10.37 -4.24
CA PRO A 85 -9.83 -11.74 -3.70
C PRO A 85 -9.26 -12.82 -4.62
N ASN A 86 -9.31 -12.61 -5.93
CA ASN A 86 -8.90 -13.57 -6.95
C ASN A 86 -7.49 -13.31 -7.50
N HIS A 87 -6.72 -12.42 -6.88
CA HIS A 87 -5.35 -12.15 -7.34
C HIS A 87 -4.51 -13.44 -7.31
N PRO A 88 -3.73 -13.76 -8.37
CA PRO A 88 -3.03 -15.04 -8.47
C PRO A 88 -1.92 -15.25 -7.43
N ASP A 89 -1.37 -14.16 -6.87
CA ASP A 89 -0.38 -14.24 -5.78
C ASP A 89 -1.01 -14.47 -4.39
N THR A 90 -2.35 -14.49 -4.29
CA THR A 90 -3.06 -14.71 -3.02
C THR A 90 -2.87 -16.16 -2.58
N LEU A 91 -2.33 -16.36 -1.38
CA LEU A 91 -2.17 -17.71 -0.80
C LEU A 91 -3.52 -18.27 -0.34
N TYR A 92 -4.31 -17.43 0.31
CA TYR A 92 -5.66 -17.73 0.79
C TYR A 92 -6.39 -16.43 1.12
N THR A 93 -7.72 -16.47 1.16
CA THR A 93 -8.58 -15.31 1.44
C THR A 93 -9.10 -15.28 2.88
N THR A 94 -8.65 -16.22 3.73
CA THR A 94 -9.07 -16.35 5.13
C THR A 94 -7.89 -16.21 6.09
N TYR A 95 -7.80 -15.13 6.85
CA TYR A 95 -6.71 -14.94 7.81
C TYR A 95 -7.13 -15.29 9.23
N ASP A 96 -6.37 -16.18 9.86
CA ASP A 96 -6.64 -16.68 11.20
C ASP A 96 -5.54 -16.23 12.17
N ALA A 97 -5.83 -15.20 12.96
CA ALA A 97 -4.88 -14.62 13.91
C ALA A 97 -4.77 -15.38 15.24
N TYR A 98 -5.71 -16.29 15.55
CA TYR A 98 -5.76 -17.08 16.79
C TYR A 98 -6.30 -18.49 16.51
N GLY A 99 -5.47 -19.52 16.69
CA GLY A 99 -5.81 -20.93 16.44
C GLY A 99 -6.68 -21.54 17.54
N ASN A 100 -7.81 -22.14 17.16
CA ASN A 100 -8.51 -23.12 18.01
C ASN A 100 -7.94 -24.51 17.71
N SER A 101 -7.50 -25.21 18.77
CA SER A 101 -7.05 -26.59 18.75
C SER A 101 -8.25 -27.49 18.50
N ASN A 102 -8.46 -27.94 17.26
CA ASN A 102 -9.10 -29.21 16.89
C ASN A 102 -9.28 -29.23 15.37
N GLY A 103 -8.33 -29.85 14.66
CA GLY A 103 -8.52 -30.41 13.32
C GLY A 103 -9.05 -29.47 12.23
N GLU A 104 -8.12 -29.09 11.34
CA GLU A 104 -8.42 -28.60 9.97
C GLU A 104 -9.44 -27.46 9.88
N ARG A 105 -8.89 -26.25 9.74
CA ARG A 105 -9.53 -24.93 9.55
C ARG A 105 -9.66 -24.15 10.84
N ILE A 106 -8.82 -23.13 10.96
CA ILE A 106 -8.99 -22.11 11.97
C ILE A 106 -10.12 -21.18 11.47
N GLN A 107 -10.94 -20.68 12.40
CA GLN A 107 -12.04 -19.76 12.11
C GLN A 107 -11.88 -18.51 12.95
N VAL A 108 -11.41 -17.43 12.34
CA VAL A 108 -11.71 -16.07 12.77
C VAL A 108 -12.97 -15.61 12.04
N ARG A 109 -14.12 -15.66 12.72
CA ARG A 109 -15.32 -14.96 12.26
C ARG A 109 -15.01 -13.47 12.28
N ALA A 110 -14.99 -12.87 11.08
CA ALA A 110 -14.86 -11.44 10.79
C ALA A 110 -13.44 -10.88 10.55
N ILE A 111 -12.74 -11.39 9.54
CA ILE A 111 -12.28 -10.47 8.48
C ILE A 111 -13.29 -10.61 7.36
N ALA A 112 -14.35 -9.80 7.40
CA ALA A 112 -15.51 -9.99 6.52
C ALA A 112 -15.18 -9.83 5.01
N ALA A 113 -13.97 -9.40 4.65
CA ALA A 113 -13.48 -9.36 3.27
C ALA A 113 -11.95 -9.22 3.21
N ALA A 114 -11.17 -10.25 3.58
CA ALA A 114 -9.75 -10.28 3.22
C ALA A 114 -9.66 -10.41 1.70
N ALA A 115 -9.01 -9.45 1.05
CA ALA A 115 -8.65 -9.54 -0.36
C ALA A 115 -7.57 -10.61 -0.57
N GLY A 116 -6.69 -10.79 0.40
CA GLY A 116 -5.74 -11.88 0.31
C GLY A 116 -4.75 -11.90 1.44
N VAL A 117 -4.19 -13.08 1.66
CA VAL A 117 -3.04 -13.29 2.51
C VAL A 117 -1.82 -13.54 1.63
N TYR A 118 -0.75 -12.83 1.95
CA TYR A 118 0.48 -12.79 1.17
C TYR A 118 1.67 -13.05 2.08
N LEU A 119 2.68 -13.76 1.57
CA LEU A 119 3.97 -13.91 2.22
C LEU A 119 4.96 -12.91 1.63
N ILE A 120 5.46 -11.99 2.46
CA ILE A 120 6.46 -11.00 2.05
C ILE A 120 7.82 -11.37 2.67
N PRO A 121 8.87 -11.59 1.86
CA PRO A 121 10.22 -11.85 2.37
C PRO A 121 10.68 -10.76 3.36
N GLY A 122 11.14 -11.18 4.54
CA GLY A 122 11.62 -10.28 5.59
C GLY A 122 10.55 -9.58 6.43
N ILE A 123 9.26 -9.78 6.12
CA ILE A 123 8.11 -9.31 6.94
C ILE A 123 7.30 -10.48 7.48
N GLY A 124 7.06 -11.50 6.65
CA GLY A 124 6.23 -12.65 6.99
C GLY A 124 4.85 -12.60 6.34
N GLN A 125 3.90 -13.34 6.91
CA GLN A 125 2.52 -13.38 6.43
C GLN A 125 1.78 -12.11 6.80
N ILE A 126 1.11 -11.51 5.81
CA ILE A 126 0.27 -10.34 5.98
C ILE A 126 -1.11 -10.60 5.38
N ALA A 127 -2.14 -9.99 5.94
CA ALA A 127 -3.46 -9.96 5.32
C ALA A 127 -3.78 -8.55 4.82
N ILE A 128 -4.35 -8.47 3.62
CA ILE A 128 -4.86 -7.24 3.04
C ILE A 128 -6.37 -7.37 2.92
N THR A 129 -7.12 -6.38 3.37
CA THR A 129 -8.57 -6.34 3.19
C THR A 129 -8.93 -5.79 1.81
N ALA A 130 -10.14 -6.08 1.33
CA ALA A 130 -10.67 -5.46 0.11
C ALA A 130 -10.73 -3.92 0.18
N THR A 131 -10.70 -3.36 1.39
CA THR A 131 -10.64 -1.90 1.62
C THR A 131 -9.21 -1.35 1.71
N GLY A 132 -8.18 -2.18 1.55
CA GLY A 132 -6.77 -1.77 1.61
C GLY A 132 -6.17 -1.67 3.00
N ALA A 133 -6.86 -2.17 4.04
CA ALA A 133 -6.28 -2.28 5.37
C ALA A 133 -5.28 -3.45 5.42
N VAL A 134 -4.17 -3.25 6.13
CA VAL A 134 -3.08 -4.22 6.24
C VAL A 134 -3.02 -4.76 7.67
N ILE A 135 -2.92 -6.08 7.81
CA ILE A 135 -2.83 -6.77 9.10
C ILE A 135 -1.54 -7.60 9.13
N VAL A 136 -0.73 -7.42 10.16
CA VAL A 136 0.52 -8.16 10.39
C VAL A 136 0.54 -8.69 11.81
N GLY A 137 0.67 -10.00 12.01
CA GLY A 137 0.67 -10.61 13.35
C GLY A 137 -0.56 -10.26 14.19
N GLY A 138 -1.73 -10.10 13.57
CA GLY A 138 -2.97 -9.68 14.23
C GLY A 138 -3.12 -8.17 14.50
N LEU A 139 -2.11 -7.36 14.19
CA LEU A 139 -2.15 -5.90 14.36
C LEU A 139 -2.52 -5.20 13.05
N ALA A 140 -3.46 -4.27 13.12
CA ALA A 140 -3.80 -3.39 11.99
C ALA A 140 -2.72 -2.31 11.80
N ILE A 141 -2.17 -2.22 10.60
CA ILE A 141 -1.10 -1.29 10.24
C ILE A 141 -1.69 -0.09 9.51
N LYS A 142 -1.39 1.11 10.00
CA LYS A 142 -1.88 2.36 9.41
C LYS A 142 -1.02 2.80 8.21
N GLY A 143 -1.67 3.40 7.22
CA GLY A 143 -0.98 4.11 6.14
C GLY A 143 -0.08 5.21 6.69
N GLY A 144 1.05 5.45 6.01
CA GLY A 144 2.08 6.41 6.44
C GLY A 144 3.12 5.84 7.41
N SER A 145 2.90 4.63 7.95
CA SER A 145 3.90 3.93 8.74
C SER A 145 5.04 3.32 7.92
N TYR A 146 6.20 3.14 8.55
CA TYR A 146 7.35 2.49 7.92
C TYR A 146 6.99 1.10 7.40
N LEU A 147 6.33 0.30 8.24
CA LEU A 147 5.96 -1.06 7.89
C LEU A 147 4.95 -1.08 6.74
N TYR A 148 3.95 -0.18 6.75
CA TYR A 148 3.01 -0.04 5.64
C TYR A 148 3.73 0.28 4.33
N ASN A 149 4.59 1.30 4.32
CA ASN A 149 5.29 1.71 3.11
C ASN A 149 6.22 0.61 2.58
N LYS A 150 6.86 -0.16 3.45
CA LYS A 150 7.68 -1.32 3.06
C LYS A 150 6.85 -2.41 2.39
N ILE A 151 5.65 -2.68 2.92
CA ILE A 151 4.69 -3.62 2.34
C ILE A 151 4.19 -3.12 0.98
N SER A 152 3.78 -1.85 0.90
CA SER A 152 3.31 -1.24 -0.34
C SER A 152 4.39 -1.25 -1.41
N ALA A 153 5.63 -0.89 -1.06
CA ALA A 153 6.76 -0.90 -1.99
C ALA A 153 7.01 -2.29 -2.59
N TYR A 154 6.88 -3.36 -1.81
CA TYR A 154 7.02 -4.73 -2.32
C TYR A 154 6.00 -5.05 -3.43
N PHE A 155 4.74 -4.67 -3.23
CA PHE A 155 3.71 -4.88 -4.25
C PHE A 155 3.85 -3.93 -5.44
N SER A 156 4.17 -2.67 -5.20
CA SER A 156 4.44 -1.69 -6.26
C SER A 156 5.64 -2.09 -7.12
N GLU A 157 6.68 -2.71 -6.55
CA GLU A 157 7.79 -3.25 -7.34
C GLU A 157 7.33 -4.37 -8.26
N LYS A 158 6.48 -5.29 -7.77
CA LYS A 158 5.91 -6.36 -8.60
C LYS A 158 5.07 -5.81 -9.75
N THR A 159 4.21 -4.82 -9.52
CA THR A 159 3.40 -4.22 -10.58
C THR A 159 4.24 -3.41 -11.56
N ALA A 160 5.28 -2.71 -11.07
CA ALA A 160 6.23 -2.00 -11.92
C ALA A 160 7.00 -2.97 -12.84
N LYS A 161 7.39 -4.16 -12.36
CA LYS A 161 8.00 -5.21 -13.18
C LYS A 161 7.05 -5.71 -14.27
N LYS A 162 5.80 -6.04 -13.92
CA LYS A 162 4.76 -6.42 -14.91
C LYS A 162 4.56 -5.31 -15.95
N ALA A 163 4.48 -4.05 -15.52
CA ALA A 163 4.35 -2.91 -16.42
C ALA A 163 5.57 -2.76 -17.35
N ALA A 164 6.77 -3.04 -16.85
CA ALA A 164 7.98 -3.00 -17.64
C ALA A 164 8.01 -4.06 -18.75
N GLU A 165 7.40 -5.23 -18.54
CA GLU A 165 7.25 -6.28 -19.55
C GLU A 165 6.34 -5.84 -20.71
N GLU A 166 5.32 -5.01 -20.43
CA GLU A 166 4.44 -4.44 -21.47
C GLU A 166 5.14 -3.40 -22.35
N ILE A 167 6.28 -2.85 -21.91
CA ILE A 167 7.05 -1.84 -22.63
C ILE A 167 8.12 -2.53 -23.50
N PRO A 168 8.14 -2.29 -24.83
CA PRO A 168 9.02 -3.00 -25.74
C PRO A 168 10.48 -2.58 -25.55
N LYS A 169 11.39 -3.54 -25.78
CA LYS A 169 12.84 -3.32 -25.68
C LYS A 169 13.34 -2.19 -26.60
N SER A 170 12.64 -1.89 -27.68
CA SER A 170 13.01 -0.81 -28.62
C SER A 170 13.08 0.57 -27.98
N VAL A 171 12.27 0.84 -26.94
CA VAL A 171 12.26 2.13 -26.22
C VAL A 171 12.97 2.08 -24.87
N LYS A 172 13.48 0.91 -24.48
CA LYS A 172 14.18 0.70 -23.22
C LYS A 172 15.70 0.75 -23.40
N SER A 173 16.40 1.03 -22.30
CA SER A 173 17.85 0.87 -22.16
C SER A 173 18.20 -0.38 -21.33
N SER A 174 17.34 -0.76 -20.39
CA SER A 174 17.37 -2.03 -19.67
C SER A 174 15.95 -2.47 -19.30
N ASP A 175 15.77 -3.66 -18.72
CA ASP A 175 14.42 -4.20 -18.47
C ASP A 175 13.53 -3.27 -17.66
N MET A 176 14.09 -2.61 -16.64
CA MET A 176 13.41 -1.66 -15.75
C MET A 176 13.72 -0.19 -16.06
N LYS A 177 14.30 0.13 -17.23
CA LYS A 177 14.70 1.51 -17.56
C LYS A 177 14.36 1.88 -18.99
N VAL A 178 13.57 2.93 -19.12
CA VAL A 178 13.26 3.57 -20.40
C VAL A 178 14.45 4.41 -20.84
N ASP A 179 14.78 4.34 -22.13
CA ASP A 179 15.80 5.19 -22.72
C ASP A 179 15.18 6.54 -23.10
N LEU A 180 15.31 7.53 -22.22
CA LEU A 180 14.74 8.86 -22.41
C LEU A 180 15.30 9.58 -23.66
N SER A 181 16.50 9.22 -24.13
CA SER A 181 17.12 9.87 -25.30
C SER A 181 16.39 9.56 -26.61
N LYS A 182 15.64 8.46 -26.65
CA LYS A 182 14.83 8.05 -27.80
C LYS A 182 13.56 8.87 -27.94
N PHE A 183 13.10 9.51 -26.87
CA PHE A 183 11.88 10.30 -26.86
C PHE A 183 12.22 11.77 -27.09
N LYS A 184 11.60 12.35 -28.13
CA LYS A 184 11.88 13.73 -28.52
C LYS A 184 10.59 14.54 -28.66
N ASP A 185 10.68 15.83 -28.36
CA ASP A 185 9.65 16.80 -28.72
C ASP A 185 9.82 17.26 -30.18
N LYS A 186 8.92 18.13 -30.65
CA LYS A 186 8.98 18.72 -32.00
C LYS A 186 10.25 19.51 -32.31
N ASN A 187 11.00 19.92 -31.27
CA ASN A 187 12.23 20.69 -31.37
C ASN A 187 13.47 19.81 -31.16
N GLY A 188 13.30 18.49 -30.96
CA GLY A 188 14.39 17.55 -30.72
C GLY A 188 14.85 17.44 -29.27
N ASN A 189 14.23 18.15 -28.31
CA ASN A 189 14.60 18.07 -26.90
C ASN A 189 14.11 16.75 -26.28
N THR A 190 14.80 16.28 -25.26
CA THR A 190 14.46 15.04 -24.55
C THR A 190 13.86 15.31 -23.16
N PRO A 191 13.18 14.32 -22.53
CA PRO A 191 12.76 14.43 -21.13
C PRO A 191 13.91 14.70 -20.16
N ALA A 192 15.15 14.30 -20.47
CA ALA A 192 16.30 14.56 -19.60
C ALA A 192 16.69 16.05 -19.55
N GLU A 193 16.36 16.81 -20.59
CA GLU A 193 16.72 18.23 -20.75
C GLU A 193 15.61 19.18 -20.29
N LYS A 194 14.41 18.65 -20.00
CA LYS A 194 13.21 19.45 -19.71
C LYS A 194 12.57 19.02 -18.39
N SER A 195 11.81 19.93 -17.79
CA SER A 195 11.02 19.65 -16.58
C SER A 195 9.55 19.34 -16.88
N SER A 196 9.14 19.43 -18.15
CA SER A 196 7.77 19.21 -18.62
C SER A 196 7.74 19.06 -20.14
N GLY A 197 6.66 18.47 -20.65
CA GLY A 197 6.40 18.39 -22.09
C GLY A 197 5.79 17.05 -22.47
N THR A 198 5.65 16.86 -23.78
CA THR A 198 5.24 15.61 -24.41
C THR A 198 6.34 15.20 -25.37
N PHE A 199 6.84 13.98 -25.20
CA PHE A 199 7.95 13.43 -25.98
C PHE A 199 7.51 12.11 -26.59
N THR A 200 7.84 11.87 -27.85
CA THR A 200 7.36 10.68 -28.57
C THR A 200 8.49 9.84 -29.12
N SER A 201 8.25 8.54 -29.20
CA SER A 201 9.09 7.55 -29.87
C SER A 201 8.20 6.52 -30.56
N GLY A 202 7.90 6.74 -31.83
CA GLY A 202 6.87 5.98 -32.55
C GLY A 202 5.49 6.19 -31.91
N LYS A 203 4.83 5.09 -31.51
CA LYS A 203 3.52 5.14 -30.83
C LYS A 203 3.61 5.41 -29.32
N TRP A 204 4.81 5.36 -28.76
CA TRP A 204 5.03 5.56 -27.33
C TRP A 204 5.18 7.04 -27.02
N VAL A 205 4.59 7.44 -25.90
CA VAL A 205 4.54 8.83 -25.44
C VAL A 205 5.02 8.90 -23.99
N ILE A 206 5.86 9.89 -23.71
CA ILE A 206 6.24 10.31 -22.36
C ILE A 206 5.62 11.68 -22.07
N THR A 207 4.93 11.80 -20.95
CA THR A 207 4.38 13.07 -20.44
C THR A 207 4.79 13.29 -18.99
N LYS A 208 4.76 14.55 -18.53
CA LYS A 208 5.10 14.88 -17.14
C LYS A 208 4.15 14.20 -16.15
N ASP A 209 4.72 13.63 -15.09
CA ASP A 209 3.96 13.27 -13.89
C ASP A 209 3.86 14.48 -12.95
N ILE A 210 2.66 14.78 -12.47
CA ILE A 210 2.35 15.90 -11.57
C ILE A 210 1.83 15.44 -10.21
N SER A 211 1.82 14.13 -9.95
CA SER A 211 1.30 13.57 -8.70
C SER A 211 2.18 13.85 -7.50
N GLY A 212 3.48 14.09 -7.70
CA GLY A 212 4.43 14.37 -6.61
C GLY A 212 4.79 13.17 -5.75
N HIS A 213 4.12 12.03 -5.93
CA HIS A 213 4.35 10.81 -5.16
C HIS A 213 5.70 10.14 -5.49
N ILE A 214 6.24 9.42 -4.51
CA ILE A 214 7.39 8.52 -4.72
C ILE A 214 6.96 7.19 -5.33
N GLY A 215 7.90 6.51 -6.00
CA GLY A 215 7.76 5.11 -6.42
C GLY A 215 8.35 4.14 -5.40
N TYR A 216 8.28 2.84 -5.69
CA TYR A 216 8.74 1.79 -4.76
C TYR A 216 10.21 1.91 -4.36
N ASN A 217 11.03 2.57 -5.20
CA ASN A 217 12.45 2.77 -4.98
C ASN A 217 12.79 4.06 -4.22
N GLY A 218 11.79 4.80 -3.74
CA GLY A 218 11.97 6.06 -3.01
C GLY A 218 12.14 7.30 -3.89
N ASN A 219 12.28 7.14 -5.21
CA ASN A 219 12.43 8.28 -6.12
C ASN A 219 11.07 8.90 -6.45
N LYS A 220 11.04 10.23 -6.59
CA LYS A 220 9.85 10.96 -7.05
C LYS A 220 9.49 10.60 -8.50
N LYS A 221 8.21 10.40 -8.75
CA LYS A 221 7.65 10.24 -10.10
C LYS A 221 7.84 11.55 -10.87
N ALA A 222 8.48 11.45 -12.03
CA ALA A 222 8.76 12.59 -12.90
C ALA A 222 8.01 12.49 -14.22
N TRP A 223 7.83 11.27 -14.73
CA TRP A 223 7.28 11.02 -16.06
C TRP A 223 6.27 9.88 -16.05
N LYS A 224 5.35 9.89 -17.00
CA LYS A 224 4.44 8.79 -17.32
C LYS A 224 4.77 8.31 -18.72
N ILE A 225 4.82 7.00 -18.94
CA ILE A 225 4.99 6.39 -20.26
C ILE A 225 3.74 5.62 -20.65
N GLY A 226 3.34 5.70 -21.92
CA GLY A 226 2.16 5.03 -22.43
C GLY A 226 2.12 4.87 -23.94
N ASN A 227 1.16 4.08 -24.41
CA ASN A 227 0.86 3.88 -25.82
C ASN A 227 -0.61 3.49 -26.03
N PRO A 228 -1.50 4.46 -26.31
CA PRO A 228 -1.49 5.85 -25.84
C PRO A 228 -1.88 5.97 -24.35
N ALA A 229 -2.52 4.92 -23.79
CA ALA A 229 -2.83 4.84 -22.37
C ALA A 229 -1.55 4.64 -21.55
N ARG A 230 -1.53 5.20 -20.33
CA ARG A 230 -0.42 5.04 -19.37
C ARG A 230 -0.19 3.55 -19.11
N LYS A 231 1.09 3.17 -19.10
CA LYS A 231 1.58 1.84 -18.75
C LYS A 231 2.43 1.83 -17.48
N ALA A 232 3.23 2.89 -17.28
CA ALA A 232 4.08 3.01 -16.11
C ALA A 232 4.35 4.48 -15.75
N SER A 233 4.79 4.70 -14.51
CA SER A 233 5.47 5.93 -14.10
C SER A 233 6.97 5.71 -14.00
N LEU A 234 7.71 6.77 -14.32
CA LEU A 234 9.17 6.80 -14.33
C LEU A 234 9.69 7.87 -13.38
N ASP A 235 10.88 7.63 -12.82
CA ASP A 235 11.66 8.69 -12.19
C ASP A 235 12.35 9.58 -13.25
N LYS A 236 13.05 10.62 -12.79
CA LYS A 236 13.74 11.58 -13.67
C LYS A 236 14.81 10.93 -14.55
N SER A 237 15.34 9.78 -14.14
CA SER A 237 16.36 9.01 -14.85
C SER A 237 15.77 7.98 -15.82
N GLY A 238 14.45 7.86 -15.88
CA GLY A 238 13.74 6.92 -16.75
C GLY A 238 13.60 5.52 -16.15
N ASN A 239 13.91 5.31 -14.87
CA ASN A 239 13.66 4.03 -14.22
C ASN A 239 12.14 3.85 -14.05
N ILE A 240 11.64 2.65 -14.30
CA ILE A 240 10.22 2.29 -14.10
C ILE A 240 10.01 2.03 -12.61
N ILE A 241 9.17 2.84 -11.96
CA ILE A 241 9.06 2.89 -10.50
C ILE A 241 7.64 2.70 -9.96
N ASP A 242 6.65 2.62 -10.86
CA ASP A 242 5.24 2.35 -10.56
C ASP A 242 4.48 2.03 -11.86
N LYS A 243 3.27 1.46 -11.75
CA LYS A 243 2.36 1.17 -12.87
C LYS A 243 1.43 2.37 -13.12
#